data_AF-H9GC33-F1
#
_entry.id   AF-H9GC33-F1
#
_cell.length_a   1.000
_cell.length_b   1.000
_cell.length_c   1.000
_cell.angle_alpha   90.00
_cell.angle_beta   90.00
_cell.angle_gamma   90.00
#
_symmetry.space_group_name_H-M   'P 1'
#
loop_
_entity.id
_entity.type
_entity.pdbx_description
1 polymer ?
#
loop_
_entity_poly.entity_id
_entity_poly.type
_entity_poly.pdbx_seq_one_letter_code
_entity_poly.pdbx_strand_id
1 'polypeptide(L)'
;MKSSDIVSVSFLSYQEGNRYFSQGEWEKAITCFTKALNLDPTKLYEQKAEAFLQLCDFKSAMMHLRKAYSLSSRKESVIARLAFVSHLQVNPIACLAAMKRFNDCLQMVNEEVAQEKNADLFVLRARLYEHFGKVTLCFHNLQDALALEPNHAEAQVMMSNLKKEAQRSRDQAATKAVKANLKAALVKINRAIDYNPVEASYFLFRYEGFWDLLPDVSPASVANGIFQRLCC
;
A
#
# COMPACT_ATOMS: atom_id res chain seq x y z
N MET A 1 -46.86 13.33 -19.57
CA MET A 1 -45.74 14.29 -19.39
C MET A 1 -45.14 14.57 -20.75
N LYS A 2 -44.86 15.83 -21.09
CA LYS A 2 -44.32 16.19 -22.41
C LYS A 2 -42.85 15.76 -22.48
N SER A 3 -42.37 15.38 -23.67
CA SER A 3 -40.96 14.99 -23.90
C SER A 3 -39.95 16.04 -23.41
N SER A 4 -40.33 17.33 -23.44
CA SER A 4 -39.53 18.45 -22.90
C SER A 4 -39.25 18.37 -21.40
N ASP A 5 -40.20 17.83 -20.62
CA ASP A 5 -40.11 17.78 -19.16
C ASP A 5 -39.16 16.68 -18.69
N ILE A 6 -39.06 15.60 -19.48
CA ILE A 6 -38.16 14.47 -19.19
C ILE A 6 -36.71 14.87 -19.44
N VAL A 7 -36.46 15.62 -20.51
CA VAL A 7 -35.11 16.12 -20.86
C VAL A 7 -34.65 17.14 -19.82
N SER A 8 -35.52 18.05 -19.38
CA SER A 8 -35.17 19.06 -18.37
C SER A 8 -34.87 18.44 -16.99
N VAL A 9 -35.66 17.46 -16.55
CA VAL A 9 -35.40 16.72 -15.30
C VAL A 9 -34.10 15.90 -15.38
N SER A 10 -33.84 15.28 -16.53
CA SER A 10 -32.59 14.53 -16.73
C SER A 10 -31.37 15.45 -16.71
N PHE A 11 -31.49 16.66 -17.27
CA PHE A 11 -30.44 17.68 -17.26
C PHE A 11 -30.13 18.19 -15.85
N LEU A 12 -31.16 18.45 -15.05
CA LEU A 12 -30.99 18.82 -13.64
C LEU A 12 -30.26 17.71 -12.87
N SER A 13 -30.68 16.46 -13.06
CA SER A 13 -30.05 15.29 -12.43
C SER A 13 -28.58 15.16 -12.83
N TYR A 14 -28.23 15.47 -14.08
CA TYR A 14 -26.84 15.49 -14.54
C TYR A 14 -26.01 16.59 -13.83
N GLN A 15 -26.55 17.80 -13.69
CA GLN A 15 -25.87 18.88 -12.98
C GLN A 15 -25.65 18.55 -11.49
N GLU A 16 -26.66 17.98 -10.83
CA GLU A 16 -26.53 17.50 -9.45
C GLU A 16 -25.47 16.40 -9.33
N GLY A 17 -25.42 15.46 -10.28
CA GLY A 17 -24.40 14.42 -10.33
C GLY A 17 -22.99 15.00 -10.39
N ASN A 18 -22.76 16.00 -11.24
CA ASN A 18 -21.46 16.69 -11.31
C ASN A 18 -21.11 17.45 -10.02
N ARG A 19 -22.10 18.02 -9.34
CA ARG A 19 -21.91 18.69 -8.06
C ARG A 19 -21.52 17.70 -6.96
N TYR A 20 -22.21 16.56 -6.85
CA TYR A 20 -21.84 15.52 -5.89
C TYR A 20 -20.46 14.92 -6.22
N PHE A 21 -20.16 14.76 -7.51
CA PHE A 21 -18.86 14.31 -7.97
C PHE A 21 -17.76 15.29 -7.51
N SER A 22 -17.90 16.60 -7.74
CA SER A 22 -16.87 17.55 -7.28
C SER A 22 -16.73 17.65 -5.76
N GLN A 23 -17.73 17.20 -5.00
CA GLN A 23 -17.73 17.13 -3.53
C GLN A 23 -17.15 15.82 -2.97
N GLY A 24 -16.85 14.84 -3.83
CA GLY A 24 -16.38 13.53 -3.40
C GLY A 24 -17.49 12.57 -2.94
N GLU A 25 -18.76 12.93 -3.12
CA GLU A 25 -19.91 12.09 -2.80
C GLU A 25 -20.27 11.17 -3.97
N TRP A 26 -19.36 10.26 -4.31
CA TRP A 26 -19.38 9.48 -5.56
C TRP A 26 -20.63 8.59 -5.71
N GLU A 27 -21.13 7.98 -4.64
CA GLU A 27 -22.33 7.13 -4.65
C GLU A 27 -23.58 7.94 -4.99
N LYS A 28 -23.68 9.17 -4.46
CA LYS A 28 -24.78 10.08 -4.80
C LYS A 28 -24.66 10.55 -6.24
N ALA A 29 -23.44 10.85 -6.70
CA ALA A 29 -23.18 11.18 -8.09
C ALA A 29 -23.63 10.06 -9.04
N ILE A 30 -23.30 8.79 -8.75
CA ILE A 30 -23.72 7.61 -9.52
C ILE A 30 -25.25 7.51 -9.60
N THR A 31 -25.94 7.79 -8.51
CA THR A 31 -27.41 7.77 -8.45
C THR A 31 -28.00 8.86 -9.36
N CYS A 32 -27.48 10.08 -9.28
CA CYS A 32 -27.87 11.20 -10.14
C CYS A 32 -27.58 10.93 -11.63
N PHE A 33 -26.39 10.38 -11.95
CA PHE A 33 -26.03 9.97 -13.31
C PHE A 33 -26.94 8.87 -13.85
N THR A 34 -27.40 7.95 -13.01
CA THR A 34 -28.35 6.91 -13.41
C THR A 34 -29.70 7.50 -13.81
N LYS A 35 -30.19 8.53 -13.10
CA LYS A 35 -31.42 9.25 -13.46
C LYS A 35 -31.27 10.06 -14.76
N ALA A 36 -30.05 10.47 -15.10
CA ALA A 36 -29.74 11.26 -16.29
C ALA A 36 -29.39 10.42 -17.54
N LEU A 37 -29.47 9.09 -17.49
CA LEU A 37 -29.04 8.19 -18.57
C LEU A 37 -29.73 8.47 -19.92
N ASN A 38 -30.91 9.08 -19.92
CA ASN A 38 -31.67 9.38 -21.13
C ASN A 38 -31.09 10.53 -21.97
N LEU A 39 -30.10 11.29 -21.47
CA LEU A 39 -29.48 12.40 -22.20
C LEU A 39 -28.42 11.92 -23.20
N ASP A 40 -27.34 11.35 -22.67
CA ASP A 40 -26.22 10.81 -23.42
C ASP A 40 -25.73 9.56 -22.70
N PRO A 41 -26.26 8.39 -23.05
CA PRO A 41 -25.92 7.14 -22.38
C PRO A 41 -24.41 6.87 -22.34
N THR A 42 -23.70 7.15 -23.43
CA THR A 42 -22.26 6.89 -23.55
C THR A 42 -21.49 7.72 -22.55
N LYS A 43 -21.68 9.05 -22.56
CA LYS A 43 -21.01 9.96 -21.63
C LYS A 43 -21.36 9.66 -20.18
N LEU A 44 -22.63 9.34 -19.89
CA LEU A 44 -23.06 9.03 -18.53
C LEU A 44 -22.46 7.71 -18.02
N TYR A 45 -22.27 6.70 -18.88
CA TYR A 45 -21.53 5.49 -18.50
C TYR A 45 -20.05 5.76 -18.21
N GLU A 46 -19.40 6.66 -18.95
CA GLU A 46 -18.03 7.08 -18.63
C GLU A 46 -17.95 7.80 -17.28
N GLN A 47 -18.87 8.72 -17.00
CA GLN A 47 -18.92 9.44 -15.71
C GLN A 47 -19.20 8.50 -14.53
N LYS A 48 -20.08 7.51 -14.72
CA LYS A 48 -20.30 6.45 -13.72
C LYS A 48 -19.04 5.62 -13.51
N ALA A 49 -18.36 5.21 -14.59
CA ALA A 49 -17.12 4.47 -14.45
C ALA A 49 -16.06 5.27 -13.69
N GLU A 50 -15.92 6.56 -13.96
CA GLU A 50 -15.03 7.44 -13.21
C GLU A 50 -15.40 7.49 -11.73
N ALA A 51 -16.68 7.66 -11.39
CA ALA A 51 -17.12 7.63 -10.00
C ALA A 51 -16.82 6.29 -9.31
N PHE A 52 -16.99 5.16 -10.01
CA PHE A 52 -16.60 3.85 -9.48
C PHE A 52 -15.08 3.69 -9.35
N LEU A 53 -14.28 4.33 -10.21
CA LEU A 53 -12.82 4.38 -10.04
C LEU A 53 -12.44 5.14 -8.77
N GLN A 54 -13.10 6.25 -8.47
CA GLN A 54 -12.89 6.99 -7.22
C GLN A 54 -13.29 6.16 -5.98
N LEU A 55 -14.27 5.26 -6.12
CA LEU A 55 -14.67 4.30 -5.09
C LEU A 55 -13.77 3.06 -5.01
N CYS A 56 -12.83 2.90 -5.94
CA CYS A 56 -12.01 1.69 -6.11
C CYS A 56 -12.82 0.41 -6.45
N ASP A 57 -14.06 0.56 -6.94
CA ASP A 57 -14.82 -0.57 -7.48
C ASP A 57 -14.47 -0.76 -8.96
N PHE A 58 -13.29 -1.34 -9.20
CA PHE A 58 -12.75 -1.57 -10.55
C PHE A 58 -13.65 -2.49 -11.39
N LYS A 59 -14.36 -3.42 -10.74
CA LYS A 59 -15.28 -4.35 -11.41
C LYS A 59 -16.47 -3.59 -11.99
N SER A 60 -17.11 -2.73 -11.20
CA SER A 60 -18.20 -1.87 -11.67
C SER A 60 -17.71 -0.83 -12.67
N ALA A 61 -16.54 -0.23 -12.44
CA ALA A 61 -15.93 0.71 -13.39
C ALA A 61 -15.70 0.08 -14.76
N MET A 62 -15.13 -1.13 -14.81
CA MET A 62 -14.92 -1.88 -16.04
C MET A 62 -16.23 -2.24 -16.73
N MET A 63 -17.23 -2.70 -15.98
CA MET A 63 -18.55 -3.00 -16.52
C MET A 63 -19.16 -1.77 -17.20
N HIS A 64 -19.05 -0.60 -16.59
CA HIS A 64 -19.59 0.64 -17.16
C HIS A 64 -18.78 1.17 -18.34
N LEU A 65 -17.44 1.05 -18.34
CA LEU A 65 -16.63 1.35 -19.52
C LEU A 65 -16.92 0.42 -20.69
N ARG A 66 -17.19 -0.87 -20.46
CA ARG A 66 -17.61 -1.81 -21.52
C ARG A 66 -18.96 -1.43 -22.10
N LYS A 67 -19.90 -0.97 -21.26
CA LYS A 67 -21.17 -0.41 -21.75
C LYS A 67 -20.96 0.86 -22.57
N ALA A 68 -20.16 1.81 -22.09
CA ALA A 68 -19.80 3.00 -22.86
C ALA A 68 -19.17 2.63 -24.21
N TYR A 69 -18.23 1.67 -24.22
CA TYR A 69 -17.59 1.17 -25.44
C TYR A 69 -18.60 0.63 -26.45
N SER A 70 -19.58 -0.17 -26.00
CA SER A 70 -20.61 -0.74 -26.87
C SER A 70 -21.53 0.30 -27.51
N LEU A 71 -21.66 1.47 -26.89
CA LEU A 71 -22.55 2.57 -27.32
C LEU A 71 -21.79 3.69 -28.05
N SER A 72 -20.47 3.77 -27.89
CA SER A 72 -19.63 4.84 -28.45
C SER A 72 -19.39 4.70 -29.95
N SER A 73 -19.48 5.81 -30.68
CA SER A 73 -18.99 5.94 -32.06
C SER A 73 -17.48 6.20 -32.12
N ARG A 74 -16.89 6.75 -31.05
CA ARG A 74 -15.45 7.01 -30.90
C ARG A 74 -14.84 6.06 -29.86
N LYS A 75 -14.28 4.96 -30.34
CA LYS A 75 -13.81 3.86 -29.48
C LYS A 75 -12.41 4.07 -28.88
N GLU A 76 -11.56 4.87 -29.50
CA GLU A 76 -10.15 5.04 -29.07
C GLU A 76 -10.01 5.56 -27.63
N SER A 77 -10.78 6.59 -27.22
CA SER A 77 -10.69 7.13 -25.86
C SER A 77 -11.14 6.13 -24.80
N VAL A 78 -12.14 5.31 -25.13
CA VAL A 78 -12.68 4.29 -24.22
C VAL A 78 -11.74 3.09 -24.12
N ILE A 79 -11.06 2.71 -25.22
CA ILE A 79 -10.07 1.63 -25.23
C ILE A 79 -8.90 1.95 -24.30
N ALA A 80 -8.35 3.17 -24.36
CA ALA A 80 -7.25 3.57 -23.48
C ALA A 80 -7.66 3.50 -21.98
N ARG A 81 -8.87 3.96 -21.65
CA ARG A 81 -9.41 3.84 -20.29
C ARG A 81 -9.68 2.39 -19.89
N LEU A 82 -10.20 1.55 -20.78
CA LEU A 82 -10.41 0.11 -20.53
C LEU A 82 -9.10 -0.62 -20.28
N ALA A 83 -8.06 -0.33 -21.07
CA ALA A 83 -6.72 -0.89 -20.86
C ALA A 83 -6.15 -0.46 -19.51
N PHE A 84 -6.29 0.83 -19.16
CA PHE A 84 -5.90 1.34 -17.85
C PHE A 84 -6.65 0.63 -16.72
N VAL A 85 -7.98 0.59 -16.73
CA VAL A 85 -8.78 -0.09 -15.68
C VAL A 85 -8.52 -1.59 -15.63
N SER A 86 -8.26 -2.24 -16.76
CA SER A 86 -7.86 -3.66 -16.77
C SER A 86 -6.50 -3.86 -16.11
N HIS A 87 -5.55 -2.96 -16.35
CA HIS A 87 -4.27 -2.97 -15.67
C HIS A 87 -4.41 -2.71 -14.15
N LEU A 88 -5.30 -1.79 -13.76
CA LEU A 88 -5.60 -1.53 -12.34
C LEU A 88 -6.33 -2.70 -11.66
N GLN A 89 -7.16 -3.44 -12.38
CA GLN A 89 -7.80 -4.66 -11.87
C GLN A 89 -6.78 -5.79 -11.67
N VAL A 90 -5.73 -5.84 -12.49
CA VAL A 90 -4.63 -6.81 -12.40
C VAL A 90 -3.58 -6.39 -11.35
N ASN A 91 -3.46 -5.10 -11.06
CA ASN A 91 -2.57 -4.58 -10.02
C ASN A 91 -3.29 -3.51 -9.17
N PRO A 92 -4.18 -3.93 -8.23
CA PRO A 92 -4.97 -3.03 -7.38
C PRO A 92 -4.08 -2.09 -6.55
N ILE A 93 -2.84 -2.50 -6.33
CA ILE A 93 -1.93 -1.86 -5.40
C ILE A 93 -1.24 -0.65 -6.04
N ALA A 94 -0.91 -0.74 -7.33
CA ALA A 94 -0.49 0.43 -8.12
C ALA A 94 -1.58 1.51 -8.13
N CYS A 95 -2.85 1.11 -8.16
CA CYS A 95 -3.99 2.04 -8.13
C CYS A 95 -4.16 2.72 -6.77
N LEU A 96 -4.13 1.94 -5.69
CA LEU A 96 -4.32 2.47 -4.33
C LEU A 96 -3.13 3.30 -3.86
N ALA A 97 -1.92 2.96 -4.32
CA ALA A 97 -0.72 3.77 -4.14
C ALA A 97 -0.82 5.11 -4.90
N ALA A 98 -1.35 5.11 -6.13
CA ALA A 98 -1.60 6.33 -6.90
C ALA A 98 -2.68 7.23 -6.26
N MET A 99 -3.68 6.64 -5.61
CA MET A 99 -4.77 7.34 -4.92
C MET A 99 -4.47 7.67 -3.44
N LYS A 100 -3.28 7.35 -2.94
CA LYS A 100 -2.86 7.54 -1.53
C LYS A 100 -3.75 6.85 -0.48
N ARG A 101 -4.56 5.86 -0.86
CA ARG A 101 -5.39 5.06 0.05
C ARG A 101 -4.63 3.85 0.58
N PHE A 102 -3.50 4.12 1.25
CA PHE A 102 -2.55 3.07 1.68
C PHE A 102 -3.13 2.10 2.73
N ASN A 103 -4.09 2.53 3.56
CA ASN A 103 -4.70 1.67 4.57
C ASN A 103 -5.62 0.60 3.96
N ASP A 104 -6.45 0.98 2.99
CA ASP A 104 -7.34 0.04 2.30
C ASP A 104 -6.54 -0.95 1.45
N CYS A 105 -5.44 -0.46 0.85
CA CYS A 105 -4.47 -1.30 0.17
C CYS A 105 -3.88 -2.36 1.09
N LEU A 106 -3.43 -1.96 2.28
CA LEU A 106 -2.87 -2.89 3.26
C LEU A 106 -3.90 -3.92 3.73
N GLN A 107 -5.17 -3.53 3.88
CA GLN A 107 -6.23 -4.46 4.25
C GLN A 107 -6.42 -5.55 3.17
N MET A 108 -6.58 -5.16 1.90
CA MET A 108 -6.77 -6.13 0.82
C MET A 108 -5.58 -7.07 0.68
N VAL A 109 -4.36 -6.54 0.75
CA VAL A 109 -3.14 -7.36 0.67
C VAL A 109 -3.05 -8.35 1.83
N ASN A 110 -3.50 -7.99 3.04
CA ASN A 110 -3.53 -8.92 4.17
C ASN A 110 -4.53 -10.06 3.95
N GLU A 111 -5.69 -9.76 3.37
CA GLU A 111 -6.70 -10.76 3.04
C GLU A 111 -6.19 -11.72 1.95
N GLU A 112 -5.52 -11.21 0.92
CA GLU A 112 -4.95 -12.02 -0.16
C GLU A 112 -3.80 -12.92 0.32
N VAL A 113 -2.86 -12.38 1.11
CA VAL A 113 -1.74 -13.16 1.67
C VAL A 113 -2.22 -14.29 2.59
N ALA A 114 -3.40 -14.13 3.23
CA ALA A 114 -3.99 -15.17 4.06
C ALA A 114 -4.55 -16.35 3.24
N GLN A 115 -4.97 -16.09 1.99
CA GLN A 115 -5.53 -17.10 1.09
C GLN A 115 -4.45 -17.78 0.26
N GLU A 116 -3.50 -17.00 -0.27
CA GLU A 116 -2.46 -17.47 -1.17
C GLU A 116 -1.09 -16.89 -0.78
N LYS A 117 -0.10 -17.77 -0.68
CA LYS A 117 1.29 -17.36 -0.42
C LYS A 117 1.99 -17.11 -1.75
N ASN A 118 2.09 -15.84 -2.13
CA ASN A 118 2.78 -15.39 -3.34
C ASN A 118 3.90 -14.39 -2.97
N ALA A 119 5.10 -14.59 -3.51
CA ALA A 119 6.27 -13.74 -3.28
C ALA A 119 6.00 -12.26 -3.64
N ASP A 120 5.31 -12.01 -4.75
CA ASP A 120 4.93 -10.65 -5.18
C ASP A 120 4.03 -9.97 -4.13
N LEU A 121 3.07 -10.69 -3.54
CA LEU A 121 2.19 -10.15 -2.50
C LEU A 121 2.96 -9.78 -1.22
N PHE A 122 3.95 -10.58 -0.85
CA PHE A 122 4.84 -10.27 0.29
C PHE A 122 5.71 -9.03 0.02
N VAL A 123 6.33 -8.94 -1.16
CA VAL A 123 7.11 -7.77 -1.63
C VAL A 123 6.28 -6.50 -1.59
N LEU A 124 5.04 -6.62 -2.03
CA LEU A 124 4.09 -5.55 -2.10
C LEU A 124 3.63 -5.09 -0.71
N ARG A 125 3.33 -6.03 0.20
CA ARG A 125 3.06 -5.73 1.62
C ARG A 125 4.27 -5.07 2.29
N ALA A 126 5.49 -5.48 1.95
CA ALA A 126 6.71 -4.87 2.46
C ALA A 126 6.81 -3.38 2.07
N ARG A 127 6.52 -3.02 0.82
CA ARG A 127 6.46 -1.62 0.36
C ARG A 127 5.44 -0.78 1.12
N LEU A 128 4.26 -1.35 1.41
CA LEU A 128 3.25 -0.66 2.22
C LEU A 128 3.76 -0.41 3.64
N TYR A 129 4.40 -1.39 4.27
CA TYR A 129 4.99 -1.20 5.59
C TYR A 129 6.16 -0.21 5.59
N GLU A 130 6.98 -0.20 4.54
CA GLU A 130 8.01 0.83 4.35
C GLU A 130 7.37 2.23 4.29
N HIS A 131 6.28 2.40 3.54
CA HIS A 131 5.53 3.66 3.48
C HIS A 131 5.02 4.11 4.86
N PHE A 132 4.53 3.16 5.67
CA PHE A 132 4.07 3.44 7.04
C PHE A 132 5.21 3.56 8.08
N GLY A 133 6.47 3.45 7.66
CA GLY A 133 7.63 3.48 8.56
C GLY A 133 7.77 2.24 9.46
N LYS A 134 7.02 1.16 9.20
CA LYS A 134 7.07 -0.11 9.94
C LYS A 134 8.18 -1.02 9.38
N VAL A 135 9.43 -0.56 9.50
CA VAL A 135 10.60 -1.17 8.83
C VAL A 135 10.82 -2.64 9.20
N THR A 136 10.62 -3.02 10.46
CA THR A 136 10.79 -4.42 10.90
C THR A 136 9.81 -5.36 10.22
N LEU A 137 8.55 -4.93 10.04
CA LEU A 137 7.56 -5.71 9.28
C LEU A 137 7.91 -5.79 7.80
N CYS A 138 8.45 -4.70 7.22
CA CYS A 138 8.98 -4.72 5.87
C CYS A 138 10.08 -5.79 5.72
N PHE A 139 11.04 -5.85 6.65
CA PHE A 139 12.11 -6.85 6.64
C PHE A 139 11.57 -8.29 6.63
N HIS A 140 10.65 -8.63 7.53
CA HIS A 140 10.08 -9.98 7.60
C HIS A 140 9.33 -10.37 6.33
N ASN A 141 8.58 -9.44 5.74
CA ASN A 141 7.87 -9.70 4.49
C ASN A 141 8.83 -9.95 3.32
N LEU A 142 9.95 -9.22 3.24
CA LEU A 142 10.97 -9.48 2.23
C LEU A 142 11.67 -10.83 2.46
N GLN A 143 11.83 -11.24 3.73
CA GLN A 143 12.35 -12.56 4.07
C GLN A 143 11.38 -13.67 3.61
N ASP A 144 10.08 -13.51 3.87
CA ASP A 144 9.05 -14.45 3.41
C ASP A 144 9.01 -14.52 1.87
N ALA A 145 9.10 -13.38 1.19
CA ALA A 145 9.16 -13.33 -0.28
C ALA A 145 10.38 -14.08 -0.83
N LEU A 146 11.56 -13.86 -0.27
CA LEU A 146 12.80 -14.51 -0.70
C LEU A 146 12.86 -15.98 -0.30
N ALA A 147 12.12 -16.40 0.73
CA ALA A 147 11.97 -17.81 1.09
C ALA A 147 11.13 -18.56 0.06
N LEU A 148 10.12 -17.91 -0.55
CA LEU A 148 9.31 -18.47 -1.62
C LEU A 148 10.03 -18.41 -2.97
N GLU A 149 10.63 -17.27 -3.30
CA GLU A 149 11.34 -17.04 -4.55
C GLU A 149 12.72 -16.41 -4.28
N PRO A 150 13.77 -17.23 -4.15
CA PRO A 150 15.11 -16.75 -3.84
C PRO A 150 15.69 -15.78 -4.88
N ASN A 151 15.26 -15.88 -6.14
CA ASN A 151 15.73 -15.07 -7.27
C ASN A 151 14.85 -13.84 -7.56
N HIS A 152 13.91 -13.51 -6.68
CA HIS A 152 13.04 -12.37 -6.86
C HIS A 152 13.86 -11.06 -6.82
N ALA A 153 14.13 -10.47 -7.99
CA ALA A 153 15.06 -9.36 -8.15
C ALA A 153 14.71 -8.15 -7.26
N GLU A 154 13.43 -7.79 -7.21
CA GLU A 154 12.98 -6.65 -6.42
C GLU A 154 13.14 -6.85 -4.90
N ALA A 155 12.74 -8.02 -4.39
CA ALA A 155 12.89 -8.38 -3.00
C ALA A 155 14.36 -8.36 -2.56
N GLN A 156 15.27 -8.85 -3.42
CA GLN A 156 16.71 -8.81 -3.16
C GLN A 156 17.24 -7.38 -3.07
N VAL A 157 16.82 -6.50 -3.97
CA VAL A 157 17.24 -5.09 -3.98
C VAL A 157 16.76 -4.38 -2.72
N MET A 158 15.49 -4.52 -2.35
CA MET A 158 14.95 -3.92 -1.12
C MET A 158 15.64 -4.48 0.14
N MET A 159 15.83 -5.80 0.22
CA MET A 159 16.51 -6.44 1.34
C MET A 159 17.98 -5.95 1.47
N SER A 160 18.67 -5.80 0.34
CA SER A 160 20.04 -5.25 0.30
C SER A 160 20.08 -3.82 0.82
N ASN A 161 19.11 -2.98 0.43
CA ASN A 161 19.01 -1.60 0.90
C ASN A 161 18.75 -1.53 2.41
N LEU A 162 17.85 -2.36 2.95
CA LEU A 162 17.61 -2.43 4.40
C LEU A 162 18.88 -2.84 5.16
N LYS A 163 19.57 -3.88 4.70
CA LYS A 163 20.83 -4.34 5.33
C LYS A 163 21.93 -3.27 5.28
N LYS A 164 22.04 -2.52 4.18
CA LYS A 164 22.98 -1.40 4.06
C LYS A 164 22.67 -0.29 5.06
N GLU A 165 21.41 0.09 5.21
CA GLU A 165 21.00 1.13 6.17
C GLU A 165 21.13 0.65 7.63
N ALA A 166 20.91 -0.64 7.90
CA ALA A 166 21.18 -1.25 9.18
C ALA A 166 22.67 -1.15 9.53
N GLN A 167 23.54 -1.55 8.60
CA GLN A 167 24.99 -1.50 8.79
C GLN A 167 25.48 -0.06 8.99
N ARG A 168 24.99 0.89 8.19
CA ARG A 168 25.28 2.32 8.36
C ARG A 168 24.85 2.85 9.73
N SER A 169 23.69 2.42 10.22
CA SER A 169 23.19 2.81 11.54
C SER A 169 24.06 2.22 12.65
N ARG A 170 24.54 0.97 12.50
CA ARG A 170 25.50 0.35 13.42
C ARG A 170 26.82 1.10 13.46
N ASP A 171 27.36 1.52 12.31
CA ASP A 171 28.64 2.25 12.25
C ASP A 171 28.52 3.65 12.89
N GLN A 172 27.36 4.30 12.72
CA GLN A 172 27.05 5.54 13.44
C GLN A 172 26.95 5.31 14.95
N ALA A 173 26.37 4.19 15.39
CA ALA A 173 26.30 3.83 16.80
C ALA A 173 27.71 3.67 17.39
N ALA A 174 28.60 2.93 16.72
CA ALA A 174 29.99 2.77 17.12
C ALA A 174 30.72 4.12 17.24
N THR A 175 30.57 4.99 16.23
CA THR A 175 31.17 6.33 16.23
C THR A 175 30.70 7.20 17.41
N LYS A 176 29.41 7.10 17.78
CA LYS A 176 28.84 7.85 18.91
C LYS A 176 29.29 7.27 20.25
N ALA A 177 29.41 5.95 20.35
CA ALA A 177 29.90 5.26 21.54
C ALA A 177 31.35 5.63 21.86
N VAL A 178 32.23 5.66 20.86
CA VAL A 178 33.63 6.10 21.01
C VAL A 178 33.73 7.55 21.50
N LYS A 179 32.75 8.39 21.16
CA LYS A 179 32.64 9.79 21.64
C LYS A 179 31.97 9.92 23.02
N ALA A 180 31.80 8.81 23.75
CA ALA A 180 31.07 8.73 25.02
C ALA A 180 29.61 9.24 24.97
N ASN A 181 29.03 9.39 23.77
CA ASN A 181 27.63 9.79 23.61
C ASN A 181 26.74 8.55 23.53
N LEU A 182 26.60 7.88 24.68
CA LEU A 182 25.96 6.58 24.77
C LEU A 182 24.47 6.61 24.44
N LYS A 183 23.75 7.68 24.82
CA LYS A 183 22.32 7.85 24.48
C LYS A 183 22.11 7.92 22.97
N ALA A 184 22.91 8.71 22.26
CA ALA A 184 22.78 8.80 20.80
C ALA A 184 23.23 7.49 20.11
N ALA A 185 24.21 6.79 20.66
CA ALA A 185 24.64 5.49 20.16
C ALA A 185 23.53 4.43 20.31
N LEU A 186 22.83 4.41 21.45
CA LEU A 186 21.70 3.52 21.70
C LEU A 186 20.56 3.72 20.68
N VAL A 187 20.23 4.97 20.35
CA VAL A 187 19.22 5.26 19.32
C VAL A 187 19.63 4.70 17.96
N LYS A 188 20.93 4.81 17.62
CA LYS A 188 21.46 4.33 16.34
C LYS A 188 21.52 2.82 16.25
N ILE A 189 21.87 2.12 17.33
CA ILE A 189 21.86 0.64 17.32
C ILE A 189 20.43 0.09 17.29
N ASN A 190 19.47 0.72 17.97
CA ASN A 190 18.06 0.33 17.87
C ASN A 190 17.56 0.45 16.43
N ARG A 191 17.90 1.56 15.74
CA ARG A 191 17.61 1.69 14.31
C ARG A 191 18.26 0.59 13.47
N ALA A 192 19.50 0.19 13.78
CA ALA A 192 20.14 -0.92 13.07
C ALA A 192 19.37 -2.24 13.24
N ILE A 193 18.90 -2.52 14.46
CA ILE A 193 18.07 -3.69 14.78
C ILE A 193 16.74 -3.62 14.05
N ASP A 194 16.07 -2.47 14.00
CA ASP A 194 14.79 -2.32 13.30
C ASP A 194 14.88 -2.67 11.81
N TYR A 195 16.02 -2.33 11.17
CA TYR A 195 16.29 -2.57 9.75
C TYR A 195 16.84 -3.97 9.43
N ASN A 196 17.42 -4.67 10.40
CA ASN A 196 17.89 -6.04 10.25
C ASN A 196 17.80 -6.77 11.62
N PRO A 197 16.61 -7.27 11.98
CA PRO A 197 16.32 -7.80 13.31
C PRO A 197 16.91 -9.20 13.57
N VAL A 198 17.51 -9.82 12.56
CA VAL A 198 18.09 -11.17 12.64
C VAL A 198 19.61 -11.16 12.86
N GLU A 199 20.25 -9.99 12.76
CA GLU A 199 21.70 -9.85 12.91
C GLU A 199 22.10 -9.82 14.39
N ALA A 200 22.57 -10.96 14.89
CA ALA A 200 22.92 -11.16 16.30
C ALA A 200 23.96 -10.16 16.81
N SER A 201 24.92 -9.76 15.96
CA SER A 201 25.98 -8.83 16.34
C SER A 201 25.45 -7.45 16.79
N TYR A 202 24.27 -7.04 16.32
CA TYR A 202 23.66 -5.77 16.73
C TYR A 202 23.11 -5.81 18.16
N PHE A 203 22.58 -6.96 18.58
CA PHE A 203 22.10 -7.17 19.95
C PHE A 203 23.26 -7.25 20.93
N LEU A 204 24.34 -7.94 20.56
CA LEU A 204 25.57 -8.00 21.36
C LEU A 204 26.16 -6.62 21.59
N PHE A 205 26.33 -5.83 20.52
CA PHE A 205 26.81 -4.45 20.61
C PHE A 205 25.92 -3.58 21.51
N ARG A 206 24.59 -3.77 21.43
CA ARG A 206 23.64 -3.06 22.29
C ARG A 206 23.79 -3.45 23.76
N TYR A 207 23.99 -4.73 24.07
CA TYR A 207 24.11 -5.23 25.43
C TYR A 207 25.43 -4.79 26.09
N GLU A 208 26.56 -5.01 25.42
CA GLU A 208 27.89 -4.69 25.94
C GLU A 208 28.10 -3.19 26.21
N GLY A 209 27.50 -2.33 25.38
CA GLY A 209 27.73 -0.88 25.44
C GLY A 209 26.77 -0.08 26.32
N PHE A 210 25.59 -0.61 26.69
CA PHE A 210 24.49 0.21 27.23
C PHE A 210 23.68 -0.44 28.36
N TRP A 211 24.20 -1.50 29.01
CA TRP A 211 23.54 -2.19 30.12
C TRP A 211 22.99 -1.24 31.19
N ASP A 212 23.80 -0.28 31.65
CA ASP A 212 23.44 0.67 32.72
C ASP A 212 22.40 1.74 32.32
N LEU A 213 22.05 1.83 31.02
CA LEU A 213 21.07 2.79 30.49
C LEU A 213 19.71 2.16 30.20
N LEU A 214 19.53 0.87 30.51
CA LEU A 214 18.25 0.17 30.33
C LEU A 214 17.36 0.40 31.56
N PRO A 215 16.17 1.00 31.41
CA PRO A 215 15.19 1.03 32.48
C PRO A 215 14.59 -0.38 32.59
N ASP A 216 14.85 -1.06 33.71
CA ASP A 216 14.16 -2.29 34.16
C ASP A 216 14.36 -3.58 33.35
N VAL A 217 15.61 -4.02 33.12
CA VAL A 217 15.84 -5.41 32.70
C VAL A 217 16.88 -6.06 33.60
N SER A 218 16.44 -6.99 34.47
CA SER A 218 17.37 -7.82 35.25
C SER A 218 18.14 -8.79 34.34
N PRO A 219 19.38 -9.19 34.68
CA PRO A 219 20.22 -10.05 33.83
C PRO A 219 19.56 -11.37 33.41
N ALA A 220 18.63 -11.87 34.23
CA ALA A 220 17.97 -13.17 34.04
C ALA A 220 16.95 -13.21 32.89
N SER A 221 16.31 -12.09 32.54
CA SER A 221 15.30 -12.05 31.46
C SER A 221 15.90 -11.91 30.06
N VAL A 222 17.08 -11.30 29.94
CA VAL A 222 17.81 -11.16 28.66
C VAL A 222 18.46 -12.47 28.23
N ALA A 223 19.05 -13.21 29.18
CA ALA A 223 19.62 -14.52 28.91
C ALA A 223 18.57 -15.51 28.38
N ASN A 224 17.37 -15.51 28.97
CA ASN A 224 16.26 -16.35 28.50
C ASN A 224 15.70 -15.94 27.13
N GLY A 225 15.65 -14.63 26.81
CA GLY A 225 15.16 -14.14 25.51
C GLY A 225 16.11 -14.39 24.34
N ILE A 226 17.43 -14.34 24.57
CA ILE A 226 18.44 -14.66 23.55
C ILE A 226 18.49 -16.18 23.32
N PHE A 227 18.39 -17.00 24.38
CA PHE A 227 18.36 -18.46 24.24
C PHE A 227 17.07 -18.98 23.59
N GLN A 228 15.89 -18.39 23.86
CA GLN A 228 14.64 -18.81 23.21
C GLN A 228 14.55 -18.47 21.71
N ARG A 229 15.21 -17.40 21.24
CA ARG A 229 15.20 -17.02 19.82
C ARG A 229 16.27 -17.71 18.97
N LEU A 230 17.27 -18.33 19.60
CA LEU A 230 18.29 -19.12 18.89
C LEU A 230 17.97 -20.63 18.85
N CYS A 231 16.96 -21.10 19.60
CA CYS A 231 16.60 -22.51 19.70
C CYS A 231 15.22 -22.88 19.12
N CYS A 232 14.56 -21.97 18.38
CA CYS A 232 13.30 -22.25 17.67
C CYS A 232 13.40 -21.85 16.20
#